data_AF-A0A1F3AKK9-F1
#
_entry.id   AF-A0A1F3AKK9-F1
#
_cell.length_a   1.000
_cell.length_b   1.000
_cell.length_c   1.000
_cell.angle_alpha   90.00
_cell.angle_beta   90.00
_cell.angle_gamma   90.00
#
_symmetry.space_group_name_H-M   'P 1'
#
loop_
_entity.id
_entity.type
_entity.pdbx_description
1 polymer ?
#
loop_
_entity_poly.entity_id
_entity_poly.type
_entity_poly.pdbx_seq_one_letter_code
_entity_poly.pdbx_strand_id
1 'polypeptide(L)' 'MLLQAHPSVFRDLPAPPRQRRFWPVLVATLALWRACRRTRRHLSTLNDRELADVGLSRTQQRVECAKPFWQA' A
#
# COMPACT_ATOMS: atom_id res chain seq x y z
N MET A 1 56.68 -5.86 -27.67
CA MET A 1 56.33 -5.07 -26.46
C MET A 1 54.86 -5.29 -26.14
N LEU A 2 54.56 -6.28 -25.29
CA LEU A 2 53.23 -6.53 -24.74
C LEU A 2 53.30 -6.17 -23.26
N LEU A 3 52.59 -5.14 -22.82
CA LEU A 3 52.24 -5.00 -21.41
C LEU A 3 50.72 -4.82 -21.32
N GLN A 4 50.10 -5.90 -20.85
CA GLN A 4 48.66 -6.05 -20.74
C GLN A 4 48.10 -5.09 -19.69
N ALA A 5 46.98 -4.44 -20.01
CA ALA A 5 46.15 -3.78 -19.02
C ALA A 5 45.60 -4.85 -18.06
N HIS A 6 45.99 -4.79 -16.80
CA HIS A 6 45.52 -5.71 -15.76
C HIS A 6 44.01 -5.53 -15.51
N PRO A 7 43.18 -6.58 -15.64
CA PRO A 7 41.73 -6.51 -15.43
C PRO A 7 41.28 -6.46 -13.95
N SER A 8 42.20 -6.24 -13.01
CA SER A 8 41.97 -6.47 -11.57
C SER A 8 41.23 -5.35 -10.84
N VAL A 9 40.98 -4.19 -11.47
CA VAL A 9 40.43 -3.00 -10.80
C VAL A 9 38.93 -3.11 -10.49
N PHE A 10 38.22 -4.05 -11.11
CA PHE A 10 36.77 -4.21 -10.94
C PHE A 10 36.35 -4.99 -9.67
N ARG A 11 37.29 -5.49 -8.87
CA ARG A 11 36.97 -6.41 -7.75
C ARG A 11 36.48 -5.70 -6.48
N ASP A 12 36.79 -4.41 -6.31
CA ASP A 12 36.54 -3.68 -5.06
C ASP A 12 35.39 -2.65 -5.17
N LEU A 13 34.52 -2.78 -6.18
CA LEU A 13 33.31 -1.96 -6.24
C LEU A 13 32.44 -2.26 -5.01
N PRO A 14 32.21 -1.28 -4.11
CA PRO A 14 31.29 -1.49 -3.01
C PRO A 14 29.93 -1.86 -3.59
N ALA A 15 29.28 -2.88 -3.02
CA ALA A 15 27.95 -3.28 -3.46
C ALA A 15 27.07 -2.03 -3.55
N PRO A 16 26.36 -1.81 -4.67
CA PRO A 16 25.56 -0.61 -4.83
C PRO A 16 24.61 -0.51 -3.63
N PRO A 17 24.45 0.69 -3.04
CA PRO A 17 23.55 0.84 -1.91
C PRO A 17 22.19 0.27 -2.32
N ARG A 18 21.62 -0.61 -1.48
CA ARG A 18 20.29 -1.20 -1.71
C ARG A 18 19.32 -0.06 -1.94
N GLN A 19 19.06 0.24 -3.20
CA GLN A 19 18.24 1.37 -3.59
C GLN A 19 16.84 1.05 -3.06
N ARG A 20 16.43 1.75 -2.00
CA ARG A 20 15.08 1.65 -1.46
C ARG A 20 14.14 2.09 -2.55
N ARG A 21 13.61 1.11 -3.28
CA ARG A 21 12.64 1.37 -4.33
C ARG A 21 11.40 1.89 -3.61
N PHE A 22 11.03 3.15 -3.84
CA PHE A 22 9.84 3.77 -3.26
C PHE A 22 8.55 3.29 -3.94
N TRP A 23 8.68 2.70 -5.13
CA TRP A 23 7.59 2.11 -5.91
C TRP A 23 6.73 1.09 -5.14
N PRO A 24 7.31 0.05 -4.47
CA PRO A 24 6.53 -0.89 -3.68
C PRO A 24 5.71 -0.22 -2.56
N VAL A 25 6.22 0.85 -1.95
CA VAL A 25 5.47 1.59 -0.90
C VAL A 25 4.26 2.28 -1.51
N LEU A 26 4.44 2.99 -2.63
CA LEU A 26 3.34 3.65 -3.33
C LEU A 26 2.26 2.65 -3.79
N VAL A 27 2.67 1.50 -4.35
CA VAL A 27 1.74 0.45 -4.76
C VAL A 27 0.98 -0.13 -3.58
N ALA A 28 1.65 -0.39 -2.44
CA ALA A 28 1.01 -0.87 -1.23
C ALA A 28 -0.01 0.14 -0.68
N THR A 29 0.34 1.42 -0.64
CA THR A 29 -0.57 2.49 -0.20
C THR A 29 -1.80 2.59 -1.09
N LEU A 30 -1.64 2.55 -2.42
CA LEU A 30 -2.75 2.55 -3.36
C LEU A 30 -3.65 1.31 -3.20
N ALA A 31 -3.07 0.14 -2.96
CA ALA A 31 -3.81 -1.09 -2.72
C ALA A 31 -4.65 -1.00 -1.43
N LEU A 32 -4.07 -0.45 -0.35
CA LEU A 32 -4.78 -0.20 0.91
C LEU A 32 -5.97 0.74 0.70
N TRP A 33 -5.76 1.87 0.03
CA TRP A 33 -6.84 2.82 -0.26
C TRP A 33 -7.96 2.19 -1.10
N ARG A 34 -7.60 1.32 -2.07
CA ARG A 34 -8.58 0.57 -2.86
C ARG A 34 -9.38 -0.40 -2.01
N ALA A 35 -8.73 -1.10 -1.07
CA ALA A 35 -9.39 -2.00 -0.14
C ALA A 35 -10.37 -1.24 0.78
N CYS A 36 -9.90 -0.16 1.44
CA CYS A 36 -10.75 0.69 2.29
C CYS A 36 -11.97 1.22 1.53
N ARG A 37 -11.78 1.72 0.29
CA ARG A 37 -12.88 2.19 -0.56
C ARG A 37 -13.88 1.08 -0.88
N ARG A 38 -13.41 -0.13 -1.16
CA ARG A 38 -14.30 -1.29 -1.44
C ARG A 38 -15.09 -1.66 -0.19
N THR A 39 -14.45 -1.74 0.97
CA THR A 39 -15.10 -2.07 2.24
C THR A 39 -16.15 -1.01 2.61
N ARG A 40 -15.84 0.29 2.52
CA ARG A 40 -16.82 1.35 2.81
C ARG A 40 -18.00 1.36 1.84
N ARG A 41 -17.76 1.08 0.56
CA ARG A 41 -18.87 0.90 -0.41
C ARG A 41 -19.77 -0.27 -0.01
N HIS A 42 -19.18 -1.40 0.34
CA HIS A 42 -19.98 -2.55 0.80
C HIS A 42 -20.72 -2.24 2.11
N LEU A 43 -20.08 -1.57 3.05
CA LEU A 43 -20.70 -1.11 4.28
C LEU A 43 -21.89 -0.18 3.97
N SER A 44 -21.78 0.71 2.98
CA SER A 44 -22.87 1.61 2.58
C SER A 44 -24.08 0.89 1.98
N THR A 45 -23.89 -0.31 1.43
CA THR A 45 -24.98 -1.11 0.85
C THR A 45 -25.72 -1.97 1.87
N LEU A 46 -25.23 -2.09 3.11
CA LEU A 46 -25.87 -2.90 4.14
C LEU A 46 -27.19 -2.30 4.63
N ASN A 47 -28.16 -3.17 4.86
CA ASN A 47 -29.47 -2.87 5.42
C ASN A 47 -29.43 -2.85 6.96
N ASP A 48 -30.50 -2.38 7.62
CA ASP A 48 -30.54 -2.22 9.08
C ASP A 48 -30.28 -3.52 9.84
N ARG A 49 -30.78 -4.64 9.33
CA ARG A 49 -30.55 -5.97 9.93
C ARG A 49 -29.09 -6.39 9.85
N GLU A 50 -28.49 -6.26 8.66
CA GLU A 50 -27.08 -6.60 8.45
C GLU A 50 -26.16 -5.71 9.28
N LEU A 51 -26.50 -4.42 9.44
CA LEU A 51 -25.77 -3.54 10.33
C LEU A 51 -25.89 -3.97 11.79
N ALA A 52 -27.09 -4.38 12.22
CA ALA A 52 -27.31 -4.90 13.57
C ALA A 52 -26.52 -6.19 13.84
N ASP A 53 -26.41 -7.08 12.85
CA ASP A 53 -25.61 -8.32 12.96
C ASP A 53 -24.12 -8.04 13.20
N VAL A 54 -23.61 -6.94 12.61
CA VAL A 54 -22.22 -6.48 12.81
C VAL A 54 -22.11 -5.50 13.99
N GLY A 55 -23.20 -5.21 14.70
CA GLY A 55 -23.25 -4.33 15.86
C GLY A 55 -23.08 -2.84 15.53
N LEU A 56 -23.39 -2.41 14.31
CA LEU A 56 -23.30 -1.02 13.86
C LEU A 56 -24.67 -0.36 13.76
N SER A 57 -24.74 0.92 14.14
CA SER A 57 -25.91 1.75 13.89
C SER A 57 -25.83 2.46 12.53
N ARG A 58 -26.97 2.96 12.03
CA ARG A 58 -27.03 3.77 10.79
C ARG A 58 -26.17 5.04 10.86
N THR A 59 -26.04 5.65 12.04
CA THR A 59 -25.21 6.84 12.21
C THR A 59 -23.73 6.46 12.16
N GLN A 60 -23.33 5.38 12.80
CA GLN A 60 -21.96 4.84 12.71
C GLN A 60 -21.60 4.44 11.28
N GLN A 61 -22.50 3.75 10.56
CA GLN A 61 -22.33 3.41 9.15
C GLN A 61 -22.01 4.67 8.31
N ARG A 62 -22.78 5.74 8.49
CA ARG A 62 -22.58 7.01 7.76
C ARG A 62 -21.24 7.66 8.11
N VAL A 63 -20.87 7.69 9.38
CA VAL A 63 -19.57 8.21 9.84
C VAL A 63 -18.41 7.41 9.21
N GLU A 64 -18.49 6.08 9.23
CA GLU A 64 -17.49 5.20 8.63
C GLU A 64 -17.41 5.37 7.11
N CYS A 65 -18.54 5.55 6.43
CA CYS A 65 -18.59 5.80 4.99
C CYS A 65 -18.07 7.19 4.61
N ALA A 66 -18.21 8.18 5.50
CA ALA A 66 -17.73 9.54 5.30
C ALA A 66 -16.22 9.69 5.50
N LYS A 67 -15.54 8.70 6.10
CA LYS A 67 -14.08 8.73 6.26
C LYS A 67 -13.40 8.85 4.89
N PRO A 68 -12.40 9.74 4.76
CA PRO A 68 -11.67 9.90 3.50
C PRO A 68 -10.84 8.64 3.18
N PHE A 69 -10.68 8.32 1.90
CA PHE A 69 -10.08 7.05 1.45
C PHE A 69 -8.60 6.88 1.84
N TRP A 70 -7.90 7.98 2.13
CA TRP A 70 -6.50 7.97 2.54
C TRP A 70 -6.29 7.69 4.03
N GLN A 71 -7.36 7.80 4.82
CA GLN A 71 -7.35 7.52 6.25
C GLN A 71 -7.77 6.06 6.43
N ALA A 72 -6.77 5.17 6.46
CA ALA A 72 -6.96 3.77 6.81
C ALA A 72 -7.16 3.61 8.32
#